data_AF-A0AAD7HC47-F1
#
_entry.id   AF-A0AAD7HC47-F1
#
_cell.length_a   1.000
_cell.length_b   1.000
_cell.length_c   1.000
_cell.angle_alpha   90.00
_cell.angle_beta   90.00
_cell.angle_gamma   90.00
#
_symmetry.space_group_name_H-M   'P 1'
#
loop_
_entity.id
_entity.type
_entity.pdbx_description
1 polymer ?
#
loop_
_entity_poly.entity_id
_entity_poly.type
_entity_poly.pdbx_seq_one_letter_code
_entity_poly.pdbx_strand_id
1 'polypeptide(L)'
;MLPDITERLSFDPSALSRFGRAVFFGDINTIQEAFDNDTAPNMNTVELTFQYGYASIVILGAQRVSKANDWVEVMQLLIENGLFVDAADLLGYTALHHATFGAASLQINHLVRLLTSHGANINTQNCFGEVSTLGAMQNKSLQILDVLLGRNADLDLADADGRSPRRVFVRCGPEVVSTTMKWIRRRACVELPYDEKRCDACRTPKSPLKCSRSSLKLCSRCKLVRYCSVRCQAESWAIHKQTCRPFTANNAVLRRPQFQPILVSAAVGLLGFDSLHTEPICFQPCLPNDIVLGPKTLVVKVQVPCGGDVAHRSTADLLVYSRCQRFACTIRRYDDPREYDRISDVVRAHGTEGVEAFFVAELQSEDCVAIRISQPLAEQPW
;
A
#
# COMPACT_ATOMS: atom_id res chain seq x y z
N MET A 1 -7.64 46.47 8.30
CA MET A 1 -8.55 45.34 8.06
C MET A 1 -8.42 44.96 6.60
N LEU A 2 -7.48 44.06 6.32
CA LEU A 2 -7.47 43.35 5.04
C LEU A 2 -8.47 42.19 5.21
N PRO A 3 -9.46 42.02 4.34
CA PRO A 3 -10.34 40.87 4.42
C PRO A 3 -9.52 39.58 4.27
N ASP A 4 -9.93 38.59 5.03
CA ASP A 4 -9.31 37.28 5.17
C ASP A 4 -9.16 36.60 3.81
N ILE A 5 -7.91 36.39 3.37
CA ILE A 5 -7.58 35.80 2.07
C ILE A 5 -8.04 34.33 2.03
N THR A 6 -8.29 33.71 3.19
CA THR A 6 -8.74 32.33 3.30
C THR A 6 -10.19 32.11 2.86
N GLU A 7 -11.07 33.11 2.96
CA GLU A 7 -12.47 32.99 2.51
C GLU A 7 -12.62 33.03 0.98
N ARG A 8 -11.60 33.47 0.22
CA ARG A 8 -11.61 33.49 -1.25
C ARG A 8 -10.88 32.32 -1.92
N LEU A 9 -10.24 31.45 -1.12
CA LEU A 9 -9.50 30.27 -1.58
C LEU A 9 -10.28 28.95 -1.40
N SER A 10 -11.47 29.00 -0.81
CA SER A 10 -12.32 27.82 -0.62
C SER A 10 -13.24 27.64 -1.83
N PHE A 11 -13.38 26.40 -2.29
CA PHE A 11 -14.35 26.03 -3.31
C PHE A 11 -15.76 26.35 -2.80
N ASP A 12 -16.43 27.32 -3.42
CA ASP A 12 -17.82 27.70 -3.10
C ASP A 12 -18.80 27.08 -4.12
N PRO A 13 -19.59 26.06 -3.74
CA PRO A 13 -20.60 25.48 -4.62
C PRO A 13 -21.70 26.45 -5.05
N SER A 14 -21.91 27.56 -4.32
CA SER A 14 -22.96 28.53 -4.63
C SER A 14 -22.69 29.31 -5.91
N ALA A 15 -21.41 29.48 -6.25
CA ALA A 15 -20.93 30.18 -7.44
C ALA A 15 -20.95 29.33 -8.72
N LEU A 16 -21.23 28.04 -8.61
CA LEU A 16 -21.39 27.15 -9.77
C LEU A 16 -22.64 27.51 -10.58
N SER A 17 -22.61 27.22 -11.88
CA SER A 17 -23.77 27.34 -12.75
C SER A 17 -24.91 26.43 -12.27
N ARG A 18 -26.14 26.61 -12.78
CA ARG A 18 -27.25 25.68 -12.44
C ARG A 18 -26.86 24.23 -12.73
N PHE A 19 -26.22 23.99 -13.88
CA PHE A 19 -25.75 22.67 -14.28
C PHE A 19 -24.60 22.19 -13.39
N GLY A 20 -23.58 23.02 -13.15
CA GLY A 20 -22.46 22.68 -12.27
C GLY A 20 -22.87 22.36 -10.83
N ARG A 21 -23.88 23.04 -10.29
CA ARG A 21 -24.47 22.68 -8.99
C ARG A 21 -25.15 21.32 -9.03
N ALA A 22 -25.90 21.02 -10.08
CA ALA A 22 -26.53 19.70 -10.23
C ALA A 22 -25.45 18.60 -10.27
N VAL A 23 -24.36 18.83 -11.01
CA VAL A 23 -23.19 17.93 -11.04
C VAL A 23 -22.54 17.79 -9.66
N PHE A 24 -22.28 18.89 -8.96
CA PHE A 24 -21.66 18.88 -7.63
C PHE A 24 -22.52 18.14 -6.60
N PHE A 25 -23.82 18.43 -6.55
CA PHE A 25 -24.73 17.77 -5.63
C PHE A 25 -25.11 16.36 -6.07
N GLY A 26 -24.83 15.94 -7.30
CA GLY A 26 -25.21 14.63 -7.81
C GLY A 26 -26.70 14.50 -8.14
N ASP A 27 -27.33 15.58 -8.58
CA ASP A 27 -28.74 15.61 -9.01
C ASP A 27 -28.85 15.14 -10.47
N ILE A 28 -28.95 13.82 -10.65
CA ILE A 28 -28.96 13.20 -11.98
C ILE A 28 -30.17 13.60 -12.82
N ASN A 29 -31.33 13.85 -12.20
CA ASN A 29 -32.55 14.19 -12.92
C ASN A 29 -32.39 15.54 -13.63
N THR A 30 -31.91 16.56 -12.91
CA THR A 30 -31.63 17.88 -13.51
C THR A 30 -30.59 17.81 -14.63
N ILE A 31 -29.61 16.89 -14.52
CA ILE A 31 -28.59 16.70 -15.55
C ILE A 31 -29.18 16.02 -16.79
N GLN A 32 -29.98 14.97 -16.62
CA GLN A 32 -30.68 14.28 -17.72
C GLN A 32 -31.63 15.24 -18.43
N GLU A 33 -32.45 15.99 -17.68
CA GLU A 33 -33.33 17.02 -18.25
C GLU A 33 -32.56 18.07 -19.07
N ALA A 34 -31.35 18.44 -18.63
CA ALA A 34 -30.53 19.38 -19.38
C ALA A 34 -30.07 18.82 -20.73
N PHE A 35 -29.71 17.54 -20.78
CA PHE A 35 -29.35 16.85 -22.02
C PHE A 35 -30.57 16.61 -22.94
N ASP A 36 -31.68 16.15 -22.38
CA ASP A 36 -32.92 15.87 -23.13
C ASP A 36 -33.48 17.13 -23.81
N ASN A 37 -33.33 18.28 -23.16
CA ASN A 37 -33.78 19.57 -23.69
C ASN A 37 -32.71 20.31 -24.52
N ASP A 38 -31.54 19.71 -24.77
CA ASP A 38 -30.40 20.33 -25.47
C ASP A 38 -29.96 21.67 -24.85
N THR A 39 -30.08 21.76 -23.51
CA THR A 39 -29.67 22.94 -22.71
C THR A 39 -28.37 22.72 -21.94
N ALA A 40 -27.81 21.51 -22.01
CA ALA A 40 -26.56 21.18 -21.36
C ALA A 40 -25.40 22.03 -21.94
N PRO A 41 -24.49 22.55 -21.09
CA PRO A 41 -23.31 23.24 -21.56
C PRO A 41 -22.39 22.28 -22.33
N ASN A 42 -21.41 22.83 -23.04
CA ASN A 42 -20.38 21.97 -23.63
C ASN A 42 -19.59 21.26 -22.51
N MET A 43 -19.43 19.94 -22.58
CA MET A 43 -18.81 19.16 -21.50
C MET A 43 -17.35 19.53 -21.20
N ASN A 44 -16.69 20.24 -22.12
CA ASN A 44 -15.31 20.71 -21.95
C ASN A 44 -15.24 22.13 -21.37
N THR A 45 -16.37 22.74 -21.00
CA THR A 45 -16.37 24.01 -20.28
C THR A 45 -15.86 23.82 -18.86
N VAL A 46 -15.18 24.85 -18.38
CA VAL A 46 -14.74 24.94 -16.99
C VAL A 46 -15.63 25.90 -16.22
N GLU A 47 -15.83 25.62 -14.93
CA GLU A 47 -16.59 26.50 -14.03
C GLU A 47 -15.70 27.18 -13.00
N LEU A 48 -16.22 28.29 -12.45
CA LEU A 48 -15.58 29.12 -11.43
C LEU A 48 -14.28 29.79 -11.90
N THR A 49 -13.74 30.66 -11.05
CA THR A 49 -12.47 31.36 -11.29
C THR A 49 -11.28 30.40 -11.41
N PHE A 50 -11.34 29.26 -10.73
CA PHE A 50 -10.26 28.26 -10.71
C PHE A 50 -10.33 27.26 -11.87
N GLN A 51 -11.28 27.40 -12.79
CA GLN A 51 -11.38 26.57 -13.99
C GLN A 51 -11.60 25.07 -13.70
N TYR A 52 -12.51 24.74 -12.79
CA TYR A 52 -12.84 23.34 -12.52
C TYR A 52 -13.65 22.73 -13.67
N GLY A 53 -13.14 21.67 -14.30
CA GLY A 53 -13.92 20.84 -15.21
C GLY A 53 -14.95 19.97 -14.48
N TYR A 54 -15.98 19.50 -15.18
CA TYR A 54 -17.05 18.70 -14.56
C TYR A 54 -16.57 17.40 -13.90
N ALA A 55 -15.55 16.74 -14.45
CA ALA A 55 -14.95 15.56 -13.81
C ALA A 55 -14.42 15.88 -12.39
N SER A 56 -13.73 17.01 -12.24
CA SER A 56 -13.25 17.48 -10.93
C SER A 56 -14.42 17.85 -10.01
N ILE A 57 -15.45 18.51 -10.53
CA ILE A 57 -16.64 18.90 -9.75
C ILE A 57 -17.37 17.65 -9.20
N VAL A 58 -17.50 16.58 -9.99
CA VAL A 58 -18.08 15.31 -9.53
C VAL A 58 -17.27 14.74 -8.36
N ILE A 59 -15.94 14.69 -8.48
CA ILE A 59 -15.06 14.21 -7.41
C ILE A 59 -15.22 15.07 -6.15
N LEU A 60 -15.21 16.39 -6.29
CA LEU A 60 -15.33 17.33 -5.18
C LEU A 60 -16.69 17.19 -4.47
N GLY A 61 -17.75 16.95 -5.23
CA GLY A 61 -19.10 16.66 -4.75
C GLY A 61 -19.15 15.36 -3.95
N ALA A 62 -18.67 14.27 -4.53
CA ALA A 62 -18.62 12.95 -3.90
C ALA A 62 -17.80 12.92 -2.59
N GLN A 63 -16.84 13.84 -2.44
CA GLN A 63 -16.06 13.98 -1.21
C GLN A 63 -16.77 14.80 -0.12
N ARG A 64 -17.61 15.78 -0.49
CA ARG A 64 -18.12 16.82 0.45
C ARG A 64 -19.58 16.65 0.81
N VAL A 65 -20.38 16.06 -0.06
CA VAL A 65 -21.82 15.93 0.12
C VAL A 65 -22.12 14.59 0.78
N SER A 66 -22.79 14.62 1.94
CA SER A 66 -23.09 13.42 2.74
C SER A 66 -24.33 12.65 2.28
N LYS A 67 -25.08 13.17 1.31
CA LYS A 67 -26.32 12.55 0.79
C LYS A 67 -26.00 11.32 -0.07
N ALA A 68 -26.93 10.38 -0.10
CA ALA A 68 -26.87 9.15 -0.90
C ALA A 68 -27.18 9.42 -2.39
N ASN A 69 -26.39 10.28 -3.02
CA ASN A 69 -26.44 10.49 -4.47
C ASN A 69 -25.36 9.64 -5.14
N ASP A 70 -25.63 9.18 -6.37
CA ASP A 70 -24.69 8.34 -7.10
C ASP A 70 -23.84 9.16 -8.08
N TRP A 71 -22.73 9.70 -7.59
CA TRP A 71 -21.76 10.40 -8.43
C TRP A 71 -21.13 9.47 -9.48
N VAL A 72 -21.16 8.15 -9.31
CA VAL A 72 -20.67 7.20 -10.33
C VAL A 72 -21.58 7.26 -11.55
N GLU A 73 -22.89 7.24 -11.34
CA GLU A 73 -23.88 7.36 -12.41
C GLU A 73 -23.80 8.73 -13.10
N VAL A 74 -23.63 9.80 -12.31
CA VAL A 74 -23.42 11.16 -12.85
C VAL A 74 -22.15 11.21 -13.72
N MET A 75 -21.02 10.69 -13.25
CA MET A 75 -19.78 10.65 -14.04
C MET A 75 -19.97 9.86 -15.34
N GLN A 76 -20.64 8.71 -15.26
CA GLN A 76 -20.91 7.85 -16.41
C GLN A 76 -21.73 8.60 -17.46
N LEU A 77 -22.82 9.25 -17.06
CA LEU A 77 -23.68 10.03 -17.94
C LEU A 77 -22.90 11.17 -18.63
N LEU A 78 -22.06 11.89 -17.89
CA LEU A 78 -21.26 12.98 -18.47
C LEU A 78 -20.22 12.45 -19.47
N ILE A 79 -19.56 11.33 -19.17
CA ILE A 79 -18.60 10.67 -20.09
C ILE A 79 -19.29 10.23 -21.38
N GLU A 80 -20.49 9.64 -21.28
CA GLU A 80 -21.29 9.22 -22.44
C GLU A 80 -21.69 10.40 -23.34
N ASN A 81 -21.80 11.60 -22.75
CA ASN A 81 -22.08 12.85 -23.46
C ASN A 81 -20.81 13.64 -23.84
N GLY A 82 -19.63 13.01 -23.83
CA GLY A 82 -18.40 13.59 -24.38
C GLY A 82 -17.56 14.41 -23.40
N LEU A 83 -17.69 14.16 -22.09
CA LEU A 83 -16.81 14.76 -21.07
C LEU A 83 -15.33 14.41 -21.28
N PHE A 84 -14.48 15.43 -21.37
CA PHE A 84 -13.03 15.28 -21.29
C PHE A 84 -12.56 15.08 -19.85
N VAL A 85 -12.09 13.86 -19.53
CA VAL A 85 -11.74 13.43 -18.17
C VAL A 85 -10.47 14.06 -17.60
N ASP A 86 -9.56 14.55 -18.46
CA ASP A 86 -8.28 15.14 -18.09
C ASP A 86 -8.31 16.67 -18.03
N ALA A 87 -9.50 17.28 -18.01
CA ALA A 87 -9.63 18.71 -17.77
C ALA A 87 -8.92 19.09 -16.46
N ALA A 88 -7.94 19.99 -16.56
CA ALA A 88 -7.14 20.45 -15.45
C ALA A 88 -7.62 21.84 -14.98
N ASP A 89 -7.58 22.07 -13.68
CA ASP A 89 -7.85 23.38 -13.11
C ASP A 89 -6.66 24.36 -13.31
N LEU A 90 -6.78 25.59 -12.82
CA LEU A 90 -5.76 26.63 -12.97
C LEU A 90 -4.37 26.23 -12.45
N LEU A 91 -4.31 25.28 -11.50
CA LEU A 91 -3.07 24.76 -10.93
C LEU A 91 -2.63 23.45 -11.61
N GLY A 92 -3.31 23.02 -12.68
CA GLY A 92 -2.99 21.80 -13.39
C GLY A 92 -3.52 20.54 -12.70
N TYR A 93 -4.38 20.65 -11.68
CA TYR A 93 -4.97 19.46 -11.05
C TYR A 93 -6.12 18.91 -11.89
N THR A 94 -5.99 17.64 -12.29
CA THR A 94 -7.07 16.86 -12.92
C THR A 94 -7.97 16.20 -11.87
N ALA A 95 -9.09 15.61 -12.33
CA ALA A 95 -9.99 14.85 -11.47
C ALA A 95 -9.27 13.72 -10.69
N LEU A 96 -8.27 13.08 -11.30
CA LEU A 96 -7.46 12.05 -10.63
C LEU A 96 -6.65 12.61 -9.45
N HIS A 97 -6.14 13.84 -9.55
CA HIS A 97 -5.45 14.47 -8.43
C HIS A 97 -6.43 14.79 -7.31
N HIS A 98 -7.56 15.43 -7.64
CA HIS A 98 -8.61 15.76 -6.69
C HIS A 98 -9.12 14.53 -5.94
N ALA A 99 -9.19 13.37 -6.60
CA ALA A 99 -9.63 12.11 -5.99
C ALA A 99 -8.74 11.68 -4.82
N THR A 100 -7.50 12.16 -4.76
CA THR A 100 -6.55 11.83 -3.68
C THR A 100 -6.70 12.73 -2.45
N PHE A 101 -7.30 13.92 -2.59
CA PHE A 101 -7.50 14.89 -1.51
C PHE A 101 -8.83 14.62 -0.77
N GLY A 102 -8.92 13.53 -0.01
CA GLY A 102 -10.12 13.24 0.74
C GLY A 102 -10.06 11.92 1.52
N ALA A 103 -11.09 11.67 2.33
CA ALA A 103 -11.23 10.39 3.00
C ALA A 103 -11.50 9.28 1.95
N ALA A 104 -10.86 8.13 2.14
CA ALA A 104 -11.10 6.98 1.29
C ALA A 104 -12.58 6.54 1.37
N SER A 105 -13.29 6.61 0.25
CA SER A 105 -14.68 6.13 0.12
C SER A 105 -14.79 5.14 -1.02
N LEU A 106 -15.72 4.19 -0.91
CA LEU A 106 -15.96 3.19 -1.96
C LEU A 106 -16.29 3.87 -3.29
N GLN A 107 -17.09 4.95 -3.23
CA GLN A 107 -17.50 5.71 -4.39
C GLN A 107 -16.34 6.38 -5.12
N ILE A 108 -15.41 7.01 -4.39
CA ILE A 108 -14.20 7.60 -5.00
C ILE A 108 -13.36 6.51 -5.69
N ASN A 109 -13.27 5.31 -5.12
CA ASN A 109 -12.56 4.20 -5.77
C ASN A 109 -13.24 3.77 -7.08
N HIS A 110 -14.57 3.80 -7.16
CA HIS A 110 -15.29 3.57 -8.42
C HIS A 110 -15.07 4.69 -9.43
N LEU A 111 -15.12 5.96 -9.00
CA LEU A 111 -14.86 7.11 -9.86
C LEU A 111 -13.44 7.10 -10.44
N VAL A 112 -12.42 6.79 -9.64
CA VAL A 112 -11.03 6.63 -10.14
C VAL A 112 -10.93 5.49 -11.15
N ARG A 113 -11.60 4.35 -10.92
CA ARG A 113 -11.64 3.25 -11.89
C ARG A 113 -12.30 3.67 -13.20
N LEU A 114 -13.37 4.45 -13.12
CA LEU A 114 -14.08 4.95 -14.29
C LEU A 114 -13.22 5.94 -15.09
N LEU A 115 -12.64 6.94 -14.42
CA LEU A 115 -11.71 7.89 -15.04
C LEU A 115 -10.56 7.16 -15.76
N THR A 116 -9.90 6.21 -15.07
CA THR A 116 -8.78 5.46 -15.67
C THR A 116 -9.22 4.47 -16.76
N SER A 117 -10.44 3.94 -16.74
CA SER A 117 -10.95 3.12 -17.85
C SER A 117 -11.31 3.94 -19.09
N HIS A 118 -11.63 5.22 -18.90
CA HIS A 118 -11.95 6.17 -19.98
C HIS A 118 -10.76 7.05 -20.39
N GLY A 119 -9.53 6.58 -20.13
CA GLY A 119 -8.32 7.17 -20.70
C GLY A 119 -7.72 8.34 -19.93
N ALA A 120 -8.14 8.61 -18.69
CA ALA A 120 -7.51 9.63 -17.87
C ALA A 120 -6.00 9.36 -17.70
N ASN A 121 -5.18 10.36 -18.00
CA ASN A 121 -3.74 10.28 -17.93
C ASN A 121 -3.26 10.31 -16.47
N ILE A 122 -2.81 9.16 -16.00
CA ILE A 122 -2.33 8.91 -14.64
C ILE A 122 -1.05 9.69 -14.30
N ASN A 123 -0.27 9.98 -15.33
CA ASN A 123 1.05 10.60 -15.23
C ASN A 123 1.01 12.12 -15.45
N THR A 124 -0.18 12.72 -15.53
CA THR A 124 -0.31 14.18 -15.60
C THR A 124 0.34 14.81 -14.39
N GLN A 125 1.22 15.78 -14.62
CA GLN A 125 1.84 16.60 -13.58
C GLN A 125 1.10 17.93 -13.47
N ASN A 126 0.76 18.32 -12.25
CA ASN A 126 0.23 19.67 -11.99
C ASN A 126 1.32 20.75 -12.12
N CYS A 127 1.01 22.01 -11.83
CA CYS A 127 1.98 23.11 -11.91
C CYS A 127 3.17 22.99 -10.94
N PHE A 128 3.05 22.13 -9.92
CA PHE A 128 4.12 21.81 -8.96
C PHE A 128 4.90 20.55 -9.35
N GLY A 129 4.60 19.94 -10.49
CA GLY A 129 5.21 18.68 -10.93
C GLY A 129 4.65 17.43 -10.22
N GLU A 130 3.63 17.58 -9.36
CA GLU A 130 3.08 16.46 -8.61
C GLU A 130 2.20 15.59 -9.52
N VAL A 131 2.31 14.27 -9.32
CA VAL A 131 1.43 13.28 -9.95
C VAL A 131 0.41 12.77 -8.94
N SER A 132 -0.78 12.37 -9.41
CA SER A 132 -1.84 11.79 -8.55
C SER A 132 -1.35 10.64 -7.65
N THR A 133 -0.42 9.81 -8.14
CA THR A 133 0.18 8.72 -7.36
C THR A 133 0.87 9.20 -6.07
N LEU A 134 1.52 10.38 -6.10
CA LEU A 134 2.19 10.96 -4.94
C LEU A 134 1.19 11.31 -3.84
N GLY A 135 0.09 11.99 -4.19
CA GLY A 135 -1.01 12.30 -3.27
C GLY A 135 -1.64 11.04 -2.69
N ALA A 136 -1.85 10.00 -3.50
CA ALA A 136 -2.38 8.72 -3.03
C ALA A 136 -1.47 8.02 -2.00
N MET A 137 -0.15 8.11 -2.16
CA MET A 137 0.82 7.59 -1.19
C MET A 137 0.81 8.39 0.11
N GLN A 138 0.87 9.73 0.02
CA GLN A 138 0.91 10.61 1.20
C GLN A 138 -0.36 10.50 2.05
N ASN A 139 -1.53 10.41 1.41
CA ASN A 139 -2.82 10.27 2.09
C ASN A 139 -3.16 8.81 2.45
N LYS A 140 -2.26 7.86 2.15
CA LYS A 140 -2.42 6.41 2.39
C LYS A 140 -3.72 5.85 1.78
N SER A 141 -4.11 6.38 0.62
CA SER A 141 -5.29 5.97 -0.14
C SER A 141 -5.01 4.69 -0.93
N LEU A 142 -4.84 3.56 -0.23
CA LEU A 142 -4.33 2.29 -0.78
C LEU A 142 -5.14 1.76 -1.97
N GLN A 143 -6.46 1.95 -1.99
CA GLN A 143 -7.31 1.48 -3.07
C GLN A 143 -7.10 2.30 -4.36
N ILE A 144 -6.98 3.62 -4.24
CA ILE A 144 -6.62 4.51 -5.34
C ILE A 144 -5.22 4.16 -5.83
N LEU A 145 -4.26 4.04 -4.90
CA LEU A 145 -2.88 3.67 -5.20
C LEU A 145 -2.80 2.34 -5.97
N ASP A 146 -3.53 1.29 -5.56
CA ASP A 146 -3.55 0.00 -6.25
C ASP A 146 -4.12 0.12 -7.69
N VAL A 147 -5.11 0.98 -7.91
CA VAL A 147 -5.65 1.26 -9.26
C VAL A 147 -4.62 1.99 -10.12
N LEU A 148 -4.03 3.07 -9.62
CA LEU A 148 -3.05 3.86 -10.38
C LEU A 148 -1.82 3.00 -10.75
N LEU A 149 -1.26 2.28 -9.78
CA LEU A 149 -0.11 1.39 -10.01
C LEU A 149 -0.44 0.25 -10.96
N GLY A 150 -1.65 -0.30 -10.87
CA GLY A 150 -2.15 -1.34 -11.77
C GLY A 150 -2.41 -0.88 -13.19
N ARG A 151 -2.48 0.43 -13.41
CA ARG A 151 -2.55 1.09 -14.71
C ARG A 151 -1.21 1.69 -15.15
N ASN A 152 -0.10 1.15 -14.63
CA ASN A 152 1.26 1.53 -14.98
C ASN A 152 1.62 2.99 -14.68
N ALA A 153 1.13 3.54 -13.56
CA ALA A 153 1.64 4.82 -13.03
C ALA A 153 3.18 4.82 -12.98
N ASP A 154 3.78 5.87 -13.52
CA ASP A 154 5.22 6.09 -13.48
C ASP A 154 5.63 6.50 -12.06
N LEU A 155 6.65 5.84 -11.53
CA LEU A 155 7.16 6.06 -10.18
C LEU A 155 8.36 7.01 -10.17
N ASP A 156 8.89 7.36 -11.34
CA ASP A 156 10.12 8.14 -11.50
C ASP A 156 9.85 9.61 -11.84
N LEU A 157 8.59 9.97 -12.08
CA LEU A 157 8.16 11.37 -12.22
C LEU A 157 8.33 12.11 -10.90
N ALA A 158 9.23 13.08 -10.89
CA ALA A 158 9.53 13.91 -9.73
C ALA A 158 8.77 15.24 -9.77
N ASP A 159 8.29 15.66 -8.59
CA ASP A 159 7.76 17.01 -8.38
C ASP A 159 8.88 18.08 -8.38
N ALA A 160 8.50 19.34 -8.21
CA ALA A 160 9.43 20.48 -8.15
C ALA A 160 10.44 20.38 -6.98
N ASP A 161 10.13 19.62 -5.92
CA ASP A 161 11.01 19.34 -4.79
C ASP A 161 11.93 18.12 -5.05
N GLY A 162 11.88 17.52 -6.24
CA GLY A 162 12.63 16.32 -6.60
C GLY A 162 12.09 15.03 -5.94
N ARG A 163 10.86 15.05 -5.45
CA ARG A 163 10.19 13.88 -4.86
C ARG A 163 9.46 13.12 -5.95
N SER A 164 9.90 11.90 -6.20
CA SER A 164 9.16 10.95 -7.02
C SER A 164 8.44 9.91 -6.14
N PRO A 165 7.36 9.28 -6.61
CA PRO A 165 6.73 8.17 -5.90
C PRO A 165 7.73 7.09 -5.47
N ARG A 166 8.70 6.74 -6.32
CA ARG A 166 9.78 5.79 -6.00
C ARG A 166 10.64 6.25 -4.82
N ARG A 167 10.90 7.55 -4.70
CA ARG A 167 11.75 8.09 -3.62
C ARG A 167 11.02 8.19 -2.28
N VAL A 168 9.70 8.41 -2.30
CA VAL A 168 8.94 8.69 -1.06
C VAL A 168 8.15 7.52 -0.51
N PHE A 169 7.82 6.48 -1.29
CA PHE A 169 6.86 5.44 -0.86
C PHE A 169 7.25 4.74 0.45
N VAL A 170 8.56 4.58 0.71
CA VAL A 170 9.10 4.02 1.96
C VAL A 170 8.75 4.87 3.18
N ARG A 171 8.66 6.20 2.99
CA ARG A 171 8.32 7.17 4.04
C ARG A 171 6.81 7.25 4.31
N CYS A 172 5.98 6.70 3.42
CA CYS A 172 4.52 6.75 3.52
C CYS A 172 3.91 5.61 4.36
N GLY A 173 4.73 4.70 4.89
CA GLY A 173 4.31 3.63 5.81
C GLY A 173 4.23 2.24 5.17
N PRO A 174 4.11 1.18 6.00
CA PRO A 174 4.26 -0.20 5.56
C PRO A 174 3.18 -0.65 4.58
N GLU A 175 1.95 -0.13 4.68
CA GLU A 175 0.88 -0.46 3.75
C GLU A 175 1.16 0.08 2.34
N VAL A 176 1.69 1.31 2.24
CA VAL A 176 2.11 1.91 0.98
C VAL A 176 3.31 1.18 0.41
N VAL A 177 4.29 0.82 1.24
CA VAL A 177 5.43 -0.03 0.85
C VAL A 177 4.98 -1.35 0.25
N SER A 178 4.15 -2.10 0.98
CA SER A 178 3.69 -3.41 0.51
C SER A 178 2.92 -3.32 -0.81
N THR A 179 2.08 -2.29 -0.98
CA THR A 179 1.31 -2.07 -2.20
C THR A 179 2.23 -1.70 -3.37
N THR A 180 3.18 -0.79 -3.15
CA THR A 180 4.09 -0.31 -4.19
C THR A 180 5.06 -1.41 -4.62
N MET A 181 5.69 -2.10 -3.67
CA MET A 181 6.63 -3.18 -3.95
C MET A 181 5.98 -4.39 -4.63
N LYS A 182 4.72 -4.71 -4.29
CA LYS A 182 3.90 -5.69 -5.03
C LYS A 182 3.83 -5.34 -6.53
N TRP A 183 3.57 -4.08 -6.88
CA TRP A 183 3.49 -3.66 -8.28
C TRP A 183 4.87 -3.57 -8.96
N ILE A 184 5.91 -3.11 -8.25
CA ILE A 184 7.29 -3.15 -8.76
C ILE A 184 7.69 -4.59 -9.14
N ARG A 185 7.44 -5.53 -8.24
CA ARG A 185 7.68 -6.96 -8.48
C ARG A 185 6.90 -7.51 -9.66
N ARG A 186 5.60 -7.21 -9.76
CA ARG A 186 4.76 -7.65 -10.88
C ARG A 186 5.27 -7.13 -12.21
N ARG A 187 5.71 -5.87 -12.27
CA ARG A 187 6.34 -5.26 -13.47
C ARG A 187 7.67 -5.95 -13.83
N ALA A 188 8.43 -6.41 -12.83
CA ALA A 188 9.65 -7.18 -13.01
C ALA A 188 9.43 -8.69 -13.21
N CYS A 189 8.18 -9.16 -13.26
CA CYS A 189 7.81 -10.59 -13.31
C CYS A 189 8.41 -11.45 -12.17
N VAL A 190 8.63 -10.84 -11.00
CA VAL A 190 9.13 -11.53 -9.80
C VAL A 190 7.95 -11.84 -8.87
N GLU A 191 7.66 -13.11 -8.61
CA GLU A 191 6.67 -13.53 -7.60
C GLU A 191 7.41 -14.01 -6.33
N LEU A 192 7.14 -13.35 -5.19
CA LEU A 192 7.61 -13.81 -3.89
C LEU A 192 6.52 -14.58 -3.15
N PRO A 193 6.88 -15.50 -2.23
CA PRO A 193 5.88 -16.15 -1.39
C PRO A 193 5.12 -15.11 -0.56
N TYR A 194 3.82 -15.35 -0.37
CA TYR A 194 2.89 -14.49 0.37
C TYR A 194 2.60 -13.12 -0.26
N ASP A 195 2.92 -12.91 -1.54
CA ASP A 195 2.50 -11.71 -2.29
C ASP A 195 0.96 -11.57 -2.35
N GLU A 196 0.25 -12.71 -2.39
CA GLU A 196 -1.20 -12.76 -2.31
C GLU A 196 -1.72 -13.84 -1.35
N LYS A 197 -2.91 -13.61 -0.78
CA LYS A 197 -3.62 -14.59 0.07
C LYS A 197 -4.51 -15.51 -0.78
N ARG A 198 -3.87 -16.34 -1.62
CA ARG A 198 -4.52 -17.29 -2.53
C ARG A 198 -3.93 -18.70 -2.43
N CYS A 199 -4.64 -19.68 -2.98
CA CYS A 199 -4.12 -21.03 -3.14
C CYS A 199 -3.08 -21.08 -4.27
N ASP A 200 -1.93 -21.73 -4.05
CA ASP A 200 -0.88 -21.86 -5.07
C ASP A 200 -1.27 -22.77 -6.25
N ALA A 201 -2.22 -23.70 -6.06
CA ALA A 201 -2.67 -24.61 -7.12
C ALA A 201 -3.76 -23.99 -8.00
N CYS A 202 -4.91 -23.65 -7.41
CA CYS A 202 -6.07 -23.16 -8.17
C CYS A 202 -6.14 -21.64 -8.29
N ARG A 203 -5.18 -20.91 -7.69
CA ARG A 203 -5.08 -19.44 -7.68
C ARG A 203 -6.30 -18.70 -7.13
N THR A 204 -7.28 -19.42 -6.56
CA THR A 204 -8.47 -18.79 -5.98
C THR A 204 -8.08 -17.99 -4.74
N PRO A 205 -8.42 -16.68 -4.70
CA PRO A 205 -8.22 -15.88 -3.51
C PRO A 205 -9.18 -16.33 -2.41
N LYS A 206 -8.84 -16.02 -1.15
CA LYS A 206 -9.79 -16.18 -0.05
C LYS A 206 -11.01 -15.29 -0.32
N SER A 207 -12.17 -15.88 -0.64
CA SER A 207 -13.40 -15.13 -0.86
C SER A 207 -13.81 -14.36 0.41
N PRO A 208 -14.12 -13.06 0.33
CA PRO A 208 -14.71 -12.31 1.44
C PRO A 208 -16.21 -12.60 1.62
N LEU A 209 -16.91 -13.17 0.62
CA LEU A 209 -18.38 -13.28 0.58
C LEU A 209 -18.97 -14.69 0.73
N LYS A 210 -18.18 -15.71 1.09
CA LYS A 210 -18.77 -16.97 1.56
C LYS A 210 -18.11 -17.38 2.88
N CYS A 211 -18.94 -17.49 3.91
CA CYS A 211 -18.70 -18.16 5.18
C CYS A 211 -18.30 -19.64 4.96
N SER A 212 -17.14 -19.88 4.39
CA SER A 212 -16.42 -21.15 4.40
C SER A 212 -15.14 -20.89 5.18
N ARG A 213 -15.09 -21.39 6.42
CA ARG A 213 -13.97 -21.26 7.35
C ARG A 213 -12.73 -22.07 6.93
N SER A 214 -12.48 -22.32 5.65
CA SER A 214 -11.20 -22.93 5.25
C SER A 214 -10.12 -21.86 5.15
N SER A 215 -9.42 -21.62 6.26
CA SER A 215 -8.10 -20.99 6.20
C SER A 215 -7.21 -21.78 5.24
N LEU A 216 -6.46 -21.07 4.39
CA LEU A 216 -5.47 -21.73 3.54
C LEU A 216 -4.52 -22.55 4.42
N LYS A 217 -4.40 -23.83 4.12
CA LYS A 217 -3.53 -24.76 4.85
C LYS A 217 -2.12 -24.66 4.29
N LEU A 218 -1.14 -24.51 5.18
CA LEU A 218 0.28 -24.50 4.79
C LEU A 218 0.75 -25.92 4.53
N CYS A 219 1.64 -26.09 3.54
CA CYS A 219 2.39 -27.33 3.40
C CYS A 219 3.18 -27.60 4.68
N SER A 220 2.96 -28.77 5.29
CA SER A 220 3.58 -29.14 6.56
C SER A 220 5.11 -29.18 6.52
N ARG A 221 5.70 -29.42 5.33
CA ARG A 221 7.15 -29.53 5.12
C ARG A 221 7.84 -28.18 4.91
N CYS A 222 7.39 -27.37 3.95
CA CYS A 222 8.07 -26.10 3.62
C CYS A 222 7.49 -24.87 4.35
N LYS A 223 6.23 -24.95 4.82
CA LYS A 223 5.48 -23.86 5.46
C LYS A 223 5.37 -22.55 4.64
N LEU A 224 5.67 -22.59 3.35
CA LEU A 224 5.58 -21.44 2.43
C LEU A 224 4.37 -21.53 1.50
N VAL A 225 4.11 -22.70 0.97
CA VAL A 225 3.04 -22.91 -0.02
C VAL A 225 1.71 -23.15 0.68
N ARG A 226 0.64 -22.54 0.14
CA ARG A 226 -0.71 -22.51 0.70
C ARG A 226 -1.72 -23.21 -0.21
N TYR A 227 -2.54 -24.06 0.39
CA TYR A 227 -3.60 -24.79 -0.31
C TYR A 227 -4.97 -24.59 0.32
N CYS A 228 -6.00 -24.42 -0.50
CA CYS A 228 -7.38 -24.38 -0.01
C CYS A 228 -7.92 -25.78 0.35
N SER A 229 -7.33 -26.84 -0.21
CA SER A 229 -7.74 -28.23 0.02
C SER A 229 -6.58 -29.22 -0.19
N VAL A 230 -6.73 -30.44 0.35
CA VAL A 230 -5.78 -31.55 0.13
C VAL A 230 -5.74 -31.94 -1.35
N ARG A 231 -6.87 -31.84 -2.05
CA ARG A 231 -6.97 -32.08 -3.49
C ARG A 231 -6.06 -31.13 -4.28
N CYS A 232 -6.14 -29.83 -4.00
CA CYS A 232 -5.27 -28.82 -4.62
C CYS A 232 -3.78 -29.05 -4.32
N GLN A 233 -3.46 -29.52 -3.12
CA GLN A 233 -2.09 -29.94 -2.80
C GLN A 233 -1.67 -31.12 -3.69
N ALA A 234 -2.49 -32.16 -3.82
CA ALA A 234 -2.18 -33.34 -4.63
C ALA A 234 -2.01 -32.99 -6.12
N GLU A 235 -2.90 -32.18 -6.68
CA GLU A 235 -2.85 -31.73 -8.09
C GLU A 235 -1.54 -30.98 -8.40
N SER A 236 -1.09 -30.09 -7.50
CA SER A 236 0.16 -29.33 -7.69
C SER A 236 1.42 -30.03 -7.17
N TRP A 237 1.29 -31.19 -6.52
CA TRP A 237 2.41 -31.83 -5.81
C TRP A 237 3.56 -32.21 -6.74
N ALA A 238 3.28 -32.59 -7.99
CA ALA A 238 4.29 -32.95 -8.96
C ALA A 238 5.31 -31.82 -9.23
N ILE A 239 4.85 -30.56 -9.21
CA ILE A 239 5.66 -29.36 -9.40
C ILE A 239 6.24 -28.92 -8.05
N HIS A 240 5.39 -28.79 -7.03
CA HIS A 240 5.81 -28.29 -5.72
C HIS A 240 6.86 -29.17 -5.05
N LYS A 241 6.81 -30.51 -5.17
CA LYS A 241 7.80 -31.39 -4.53
C LYS A 241 9.25 -31.09 -4.95
N GLN A 242 9.45 -30.49 -6.13
CA GLN A 242 10.76 -30.10 -6.66
C GLN A 242 11.31 -28.85 -5.95
N THR A 243 10.43 -27.96 -5.47
CA THR A 243 10.79 -26.72 -4.77
C THR A 243 10.54 -26.78 -3.24
N CYS A 244 9.87 -27.82 -2.76
CA CYS A 244 9.52 -28.03 -1.35
C CYS A 244 10.73 -28.37 -0.48
N ARG A 245 11.34 -27.37 0.15
CA ARG A 245 12.48 -27.55 1.08
C ARG A 245 12.04 -27.46 2.56
N PRO A 246 12.44 -28.41 3.43
CA PRO A 246 12.19 -28.33 4.87
C PRO A 246 13.10 -27.29 5.56
N PHE A 247 12.74 -26.92 6.80
CA PHE A 247 13.61 -26.15 7.69
C PHE A 247 14.82 -27.01 8.06
N THR A 248 16.00 -26.57 7.63
CA THR A 248 17.29 -27.23 7.88
C THR A 248 18.29 -26.15 8.28
N ALA A 249 19.41 -26.49 8.92
CA ALA A 249 20.44 -25.52 9.30
C ALA A 249 20.96 -24.69 8.11
N ASN A 250 20.94 -25.26 6.90
CA ASN A 250 21.33 -24.55 5.68
C ASN A 250 20.26 -23.56 5.19
N ASN A 251 19.01 -23.64 5.62
CA ASN A 251 17.93 -22.78 5.13
C ASN A 251 17.29 -21.93 6.24
N ALA A 252 17.60 -22.22 7.49
CA ALA A 252 17.03 -21.57 8.65
C ALA A 252 18.07 -21.32 9.76
N VAL A 253 17.97 -20.16 10.40
CA VAL A 253 18.81 -19.81 11.55
C VAL A 253 18.09 -20.15 12.83
N LEU A 254 18.72 -20.94 13.71
CA LEU A 254 18.21 -21.33 15.03
C LEU A 254 18.80 -20.42 16.10
N ARG A 255 17.97 -19.70 16.86
CA ARG A 255 18.46 -18.83 17.94
C ARG A 255 17.60 -18.82 19.17
N ARG A 256 18.26 -18.59 20.30
CA ARG A 256 17.64 -18.12 21.55
C ARG A 256 17.35 -16.62 21.45
N PRO A 257 16.09 -16.21 21.24
CA PRO A 257 15.72 -14.80 21.25
C PRO A 257 16.03 -14.18 22.62
N GLN A 258 16.69 -13.02 22.65
CA GLN A 258 16.73 -12.21 23.86
C GLN A 258 15.51 -11.28 23.87
N PHE A 259 14.62 -11.52 24.82
CA PHE A 259 13.46 -10.68 25.08
C PHE A 259 13.86 -9.53 26.00
N GLN A 260 14.44 -8.48 25.43
CA GLN A 260 14.60 -7.21 26.15
C GLN A 260 13.45 -6.25 25.78
N PRO A 261 13.07 -5.31 26.66
CA PRO A 261 12.25 -4.18 26.24
C PRO A 261 13.04 -3.42 25.18
N ILE A 262 12.67 -3.61 23.91
CA ILE A 262 13.31 -2.94 22.79
C ILE A 262 12.87 -1.48 22.88
N LEU A 263 13.78 -0.52 23.05
CA LEU A 263 13.47 0.87 22.65
C LEU A 263 13.75 0.95 21.16
N VAL A 264 12.72 1.02 20.32
CA VAL A 264 12.91 1.39 18.92
C VAL A 264 13.19 2.89 18.87
N SER A 265 14.45 3.24 19.11
CA SER A 265 14.98 4.54 18.73
C SER A 265 15.63 4.42 17.35
N ALA A 266 15.22 5.30 16.44
CA ALA A 266 16.01 5.75 15.30
C ALA A 266 16.18 4.83 14.06
N ALA A 267 15.14 4.12 13.61
CA ALA A 267 15.04 3.82 12.16
C ALA A 267 14.56 5.04 11.35
N VAL A 268 13.91 6.00 12.02
CA VAL A 268 13.34 7.19 11.39
C VAL A 268 14.36 8.33 11.29
N GLY A 269 15.41 8.38 12.11
CA GLY A 269 16.31 9.56 12.13
C GLY A 269 17.20 9.74 10.88
N LEU A 270 17.59 8.66 10.19
CA LEU A 270 18.68 8.68 9.20
C LEU A 270 18.27 8.98 7.75
N LEU A 271 16.99 9.23 7.48
CA LEU A 271 16.53 9.74 6.18
C LEU A 271 16.11 11.22 6.23
N GLY A 272 16.56 11.97 7.25
CA GLY A 272 16.32 13.42 7.39
C GLY A 272 14.93 13.77 7.93
N PHE A 273 14.52 13.15 9.02
CA PHE A 273 13.21 13.38 9.65
C PHE A 273 13.32 14.25 10.90
N ASP A 274 12.90 15.50 10.80
CA ASP A 274 12.76 16.43 11.94
C ASP A 274 11.30 16.71 12.33
N SER A 275 10.30 16.00 11.77
CA SER A 275 8.90 16.44 11.96
C SER A 275 7.80 15.37 11.96
N LEU A 276 8.11 14.10 12.25
CA LEU A 276 7.06 13.15 12.62
C LEU A 276 7.37 12.58 14.00
N HIS A 277 6.67 13.09 15.00
CA HIS A 277 6.58 12.48 16.33
C HIS A 277 6.03 11.07 16.20
N THR A 278 6.89 10.09 15.94
CA THR A 278 6.58 8.71 16.29
C THR A 278 6.83 8.58 17.79
N GLU A 279 5.75 8.49 18.57
CA GLU A 279 5.89 8.13 19.98
C GLU A 279 6.74 6.87 20.11
N PRO A 280 7.66 6.80 21.08
CA PRO A 280 8.44 5.60 21.30
C PRO A 280 7.50 4.44 21.61
N ILE A 281 7.46 3.45 20.72
CA ILE A 281 6.73 2.20 20.96
C ILE A 281 7.41 1.55 22.16
N CYS A 282 6.71 1.46 23.29
CA CYS A 282 7.18 0.76 24.48
C CYS A 282 6.85 -0.73 24.34
N PHE A 283 7.88 -1.58 24.25
CA PHE A 283 7.73 -3.02 24.06
C PHE A 283 7.63 -3.70 25.42
N GLN A 284 6.45 -4.21 25.77
CA GLN A 284 6.33 -5.24 26.80
C GLN A 284 6.36 -6.61 26.12
N PRO A 285 7.44 -7.41 26.27
CA PRO A 285 7.46 -8.77 25.78
C PRO A 285 6.46 -9.61 26.58
N CYS A 286 5.25 -9.78 26.06
CA CYS A 286 4.29 -10.72 26.61
C CYS A 286 4.50 -12.07 25.93
N LEU A 287 5.12 -13.04 26.61
CA LEU A 287 4.88 -14.44 26.26
C LEU A 287 3.37 -14.68 26.39
N PRO A 288 2.69 -15.23 25.37
CA PRO A 288 1.30 -15.65 25.53
C PRO A 288 1.25 -16.70 26.65
N ASN A 289 0.52 -16.42 27.74
CA ASN A 289 0.36 -17.33 28.88
C ASN A 289 -0.26 -18.70 28.54
N ASP A 290 -0.69 -18.92 27.29
CA ASP A 290 -1.35 -20.15 26.84
C ASP A 290 -0.70 -20.72 25.57
N ILE A 291 0.61 -21.01 25.59
CA ILE A 291 1.23 -21.80 24.51
C ILE A 291 0.94 -23.28 24.78
N VAL A 292 -0.07 -23.81 24.08
CA VAL A 292 -0.18 -25.25 23.83
C VAL A 292 1.14 -25.72 23.19
N LEU A 293 1.84 -26.63 23.86
CA LEU A 293 3.13 -27.21 23.45
C LEU A 293 3.05 -27.78 22.02
N GLY A 294 3.58 -27.04 21.06
CA GLY A 294 3.74 -27.44 19.66
C GLY A 294 4.41 -26.33 18.83
N PRO A 295 5.17 -26.68 17.78
CA PRO A 295 5.87 -25.69 16.97
C PRO A 295 4.89 -24.77 16.26
N LYS A 296 5.03 -23.46 16.48
CA LYS A 296 4.14 -22.45 15.91
C LYS A 296 4.81 -21.75 14.74
N THR A 297 4.21 -21.83 13.56
CA THR A 297 4.66 -21.07 12.39
C THR A 297 4.14 -19.64 12.46
N LEU A 298 5.02 -18.66 12.27
CA LEU A 298 4.68 -17.23 12.20
C LEU A 298 5.43 -16.54 11.06
N VAL A 299 4.98 -15.33 10.72
CA VAL A 299 5.75 -14.42 9.86
C VAL A 299 6.47 -13.43 10.77
N VAL A 300 7.77 -13.28 10.54
CA VAL A 300 8.61 -12.31 11.22
C VAL A 300 9.13 -11.28 10.23
N LYS A 301 9.28 -10.06 10.71
CA LYS A 301 10.01 -8.99 10.06
C LYS A 301 11.38 -8.92 10.72
N VAL A 302 12.43 -8.88 9.89
CA VAL A 302 13.82 -8.71 10.33
C VAL A 302 14.27 -7.35 9.85
N GLN A 303 14.72 -6.52 10.77
CA GLN A 303 15.29 -5.19 10.52
C GLN A 303 16.79 -5.21 10.82
N VAL A 304 17.57 -4.76 9.83
CA VAL A 304 19.01 -4.57 9.99
C VAL A 304 19.28 -3.12 10.42
N PRO A 305 20.28 -2.88 11.28
CA PRO A 305 20.62 -1.52 11.70
C PRO A 305 21.02 -0.65 10.50
N CYS A 306 20.50 0.57 10.51
CA CYS A 306 20.88 1.65 9.60
C CYS A 306 21.90 2.53 10.33
N GLY A 307 23.13 2.61 9.81
CA GLY A 307 24.19 3.43 10.41
C GLY A 307 25.58 2.91 10.06
N GLY A 308 26.49 3.83 9.76
CA GLY A 308 27.83 3.55 9.25
C GLY A 308 27.92 3.87 7.76
N ASP A 309 29.05 4.44 7.35
CA ASP A 309 29.42 4.63 5.94
C ASP A 309 29.14 3.34 5.15
N VAL A 310 28.88 3.41 3.84
CA VAL A 310 28.69 2.19 3.01
C VAL A 310 29.90 1.23 3.13
N ALA A 311 31.05 1.75 3.58
CA ALA A 311 32.28 1.03 3.92
C ALA A 311 32.31 0.38 5.33
N HIS A 312 31.49 0.82 6.28
CA HIS A 312 31.47 0.34 7.67
C HIS A 312 30.08 -0.19 8.05
N ARG A 313 29.88 -1.51 7.87
CA ARG A 313 28.68 -2.22 8.35
C ARG A 313 28.54 -2.03 9.87
N SER A 314 27.46 -1.36 10.32
CA SER A 314 27.10 -1.37 11.75
C SER A 314 26.95 -2.80 12.26
N THR A 315 27.51 -3.04 13.44
CA THR A 315 27.45 -4.33 14.15
C THR A 315 26.37 -4.34 15.22
N ALA A 316 25.45 -3.37 15.21
CA ALA A 316 24.32 -3.32 16.12
C ALA A 316 23.38 -4.52 15.91
N ASP A 317 22.52 -4.80 16.88
CA ASP A 317 21.71 -6.01 16.86
C ASP A 317 20.65 -5.99 15.74
N LEU A 318 20.35 -7.15 15.15
CA LEU A 318 19.20 -7.30 14.26
C LEU A 318 17.93 -7.37 15.10
N LEU A 319 16.90 -6.66 14.68
CA LEU A 319 15.60 -6.72 15.34
C LEU A 319 14.67 -7.68 14.58
N VAL A 320 14.07 -8.63 15.28
CA VAL A 320 13.15 -9.62 14.70
C VAL A 320 11.83 -9.61 15.45
N TYR A 321 10.71 -9.41 14.76
CA TYR A 321 9.40 -9.35 15.42
C TYR A 321 8.25 -9.81 14.53
N SER A 322 7.14 -10.20 15.16
CA SER A 322 5.90 -10.62 14.49
C SER A 322 4.86 -9.50 14.43
N ARG A 323 3.87 -9.61 13.53
CA ARG A 323 2.80 -8.60 13.34
C ARG A 323 2.14 -8.15 14.64
N CYS A 324 1.72 -9.10 15.46
CA CYS A 324 1.01 -8.82 16.70
C CYS A 324 1.95 -8.47 17.86
N GLN A 325 3.26 -8.37 17.59
CA GLN A 325 4.31 -8.10 18.56
C GLN A 325 4.32 -9.02 19.81
N ARG A 326 3.58 -10.14 19.76
CA ARG A 326 3.63 -11.23 20.75
C ARG A 326 4.95 -12.00 20.72
N PHE A 327 5.78 -11.70 19.72
CA PHE A 327 7.13 -12.22 19.56
C PHE A 327 7.98 -11.07 19.03
N ALA A 328 9.01 -10.70 19.77
CA ALA A 328 10.03 -9.73 19.40
C ALA A 328 11.34 -10.12 20.09
N CYS A 329 12.45 -10.08 19.36
CA CYS A 329 13.77 -10.41 19.89
C CYS A 329 14.89 -9.73 19.11
N THR A 330 16.08 -9.72 19.68
CA THR A 330 17.30 -9.28 19.00
C THR A 330 18.21 -10.45 18.64
N ILE A 331 18.94 -10.32 17.53
CA ILE A 331 20.04 -11.22 17.15
C ILE A 331 21.33 -10.41 17.17
N ARG A 332 22.22 -10.76 18.08
CA ARG A 332 23.47 -10.03 18.30
C ARG A 332 24.59 -10.66 17.51
N ARG A 333 25.44 -9.83 16.90
CA ARG A 333 26.59 -10.33 16.12
C ARG A 333 27.57 -11.12 16.98
N TYR A 334 27.73 -10.73 18.25
CA TYR A 334 28.64 -11.39 19.19
C TYR A 334 28.29 -12.88 19.44
N ASP A 335 26.99 -13.21 19.49
CA ASP A 335 26.55 -14.56 19.83
C ASP A 335 26.87 -15.57 18.71
N ASP A 336 26.78 -15.14 17.44
CA ASP A 336 27.25 -15.89 16.29
C ASP A 336 27.42 -14.96 15.07
N PRO A 337 28.67 -14.56 14.77
CA PRO A 337 28.93 -13.63 13.68
C PRO A 337 28.53 -14.17 12.31
N ARG A 338 28.69 -15.48 12.08
CA ARG A 338 28.45 -16.08 10.75
C ARG A 338 26.98 -16.04 10.39
N GLU A 339 26.12 -16.47 11.32
CA GLU A 339 24.67 -16.46 11.09
C GLU A 339 24.09 -15.05 11.11
N TYR A 340 24.63 -14.16 11.94
CA TYR A 340 24.26 -12.73 11.90
C TYR A 340 24.57 -12.13 10.52
N ASP A 341 25.80 -12.31 10.03
CA ASP A 341 26.26 -11.72 8.76
C ASP A 341 25.42 -12.31 7.62
N ARG A 342 25.11 -13.60 7.67
CA ARG A 342 24.25 -14.28 6.70
C ARG A 342 22.83 -13.73 6.65
N ILE A 343 22.18 -13.48 7.80
CA ILE A 343 20.85 -12.84 7.83
C ILE A 343 20.95 -11.42 7.26
N SER A 344 21.94 -10.66 7.73
CA SER A 344 22.17 -9.27 7.34
C SER A 344 22.38 -9.13 5.83
N ASP A 345 23.20 -10.00 5.23
CA ASP A 345 23.46 -10.03 3.79
C ASP A 345 22.18 -10.32 2.99
N VAL A 346 21.35 -11.28 3.43
CA VAL A 346 20.08 -11.58 2.76
C VAL A 346 19.11 -10.40 2.83
N VAL A 347 18.97 -9.77 4.00
CA VAL A 347 18.09 -8.60 4.17
C VAL A 347 18.59 -7.43 3.32
N ARG A 348 19.91 -7.22 3.25
CA ARG A 348 20.50 -6.15 2.44
C ARG A 348 20.36 -6.38 0.93
N ALA A 349 20.45 -7.63 0.49
CA ALA A 349 20.34 -7.99 -0.91
C ALA A 349 18.89 -8.05 -1.43
N HIS A 350 17.94 -8.42 -0.58
CA HIS A 350 16.57 -8.75 -1.01
C HIS A 350 15.46 -8.04 -0.24
N GLY A 351 15.80 -7.27 0.80
CA GLY A 351 14.85 -6.49 1.58
C GLY A 351 14.56 -5.13 0.97
N THR A 352 13.52 -4.48 1.48
CA THR A 352 13.14 -3.11 1.09
C THR A 352 14.25 -2.15 1.46
N GLU A 353 14.83 -1.47 0.46
CA GLU A 353 15.99 -0.58 0.60
C GLU A 353 17.20 -1.22 1.33
N GLY A 354 17.25 -2.55 1.39
CA GLY A 354 18.27 -3.28 2.16
C GLY A 354 18.19 -3.09 3.68
N VAL A 355 17.05 -2.64 4.20
CA VAL A 355 16.85 -2.34 5.64
C VAL A 355 15.95 -3.36 6.33
N GLU A 356 14.98 -3.92 5.60
CA GLU A 356 14.01 -4.84 6.20
C GLU A 356 13.51 -5.90 5.24
N ALA A 357 13.29 -7.12 5.75
CA ALA A 357 12.70 -8.21 4.99
C ALA A 357 11.81 -9.09 5.87
N PHE A 358 10.90 -9.81 5.23
CA PHE A 358 9.95 -10.70 5.90
C PHE A 358 10.31 -12.16 5.66
N PHE A 359 10.15 -12.99 6.68
CA PHE A 359 10.49 -14.41 6.62
C PHE A 359 9.43 -15.26 7.33
N VAL A 360 9.34 -16.53 6.93
CA VAL A 360 8.65 -17.53 7.76
C VAL A 360 9.58 -17.94 8.87
N ALA A 361 9.07 -17.96 10.09
CA ALA A 361 9.75 -18.50 11.25
C ALA A 361 8.92 -19.59 11.93
N GLU A 362 9.62 -20.52 12.56
CA GLU A 362 9.03 -21.57 13.41
C GLU A 362 9.54 -21.39 14.84
N LEU A 363 8.64 -21.11 15.76
CA LEU A 363 8.92 -21.11 17.19
C LEU A 363 8.95 -22.55 17.65
N GLN A 364 10.14 -23.09 17.91
CA GLN A 364 10.35 -24.48 18.34
C GLN A 364 10.22 -24.62 19.86
N SER A 365 10.64 -23.60 20.60
CA SER A 365 10.48 -23.48 22.06
C SER A 365 10.39 -22.00 22.46
N GLU A 366 10.14 -21.70 23.73
CA GLU A 366 10.12 -20.32 24.26
C GLU A 366 11.42 -19.57 23.92
N ASP A 367 12.55 -20.28 23.95
CA ASP A 367 13.87 -19.78 23.63
C ASP A 367 14.42 -20.31 22.31
N CYS A 368 13.60 -20.69 21.33
CA CYS A 368 14.15 -21.11 20.03
C CYS A 368 13.26 -20.73 18.87
N VAL A 369 13.79 -19.83 18.02
CA VAL A 369 13.18 -19.48 16.73
C VAL A 369 14.05 -19.96 15.59
N ALA A 370 13.44 -20.65 14.63
CA ALA A 370 14.05 -21.03 13.37
C ALA A 370 13.55 -20.08 12.26
N ILE A 371 14.39 -19.18 11.75
CA ILE A 371 14.01 -18.20 10.72
C ILE A 371 14.49 -18.66 9.34
N ARG A 372 13.58 -18.85 8.39
CA ARG A 372 13.92 -19.29 7.03
C ARG A 372 14.47 -18.15 6.17
N ILE A 373 15.78 -17.97 6.17
CA ILE A 373 16.46 -16.90 5.42
C ILE A 373 16.60 -17.15 3.92
N SER A 374 16.58 -18.41 3.48
CA SER A 374 16.82 -18.75 2.07
C SER A 374 15.75 -18.24 1.09
N GLN A 375 14.56 -17.88 1.58
CA GLN A 375 13.43 -17.43 0.75
C GLN A 375 12.70 -16.30 1.49
N PRO A 376 13.03 -15.02 1.20
CA PRO A 376 12.28 -13.89 1.74
C PRO A 376 10.85 -13.88 1.20
N LEU A 377 9.95 -13.30 1.99
CA LEU A 377 8.55 -13.11 1.66
C LEU A 377 8.33 -11.74 1.02
N ALA A 378 7.22 -11.61 0.30
CA ALA A 378 6.70 -10.30 -0.08
C ALA A 378 6.49 -9.41 1.16
N GLU A 379 6.63 -8.09 0.99
CA GLU A 379 6.44 -7.14 2.08
C GLU A 379 5.01 -7.23 2.60
N GLN A 380 4.89 -7.22 3.92
CA GLN A 380 3.62 -7.28 4.59
C GLN A 380 3.19 -5.87 5.03
N PRO A 381 1.89 -5.58 5.13
CA PRO A 381 1.38 -4.25 5.45
C PRO A 381 1.42 -3.97 6.96
N TRP A 382 2.55 -4.23 7.64
CA TRP A 382 2.71 -4.03 9.09
C TRP A 382 4.17 -3.89 9.53
#